data_AF-A0A6A7G8R1-F1
#
_entry.id   AF-A0A6A7G8R1-F1
#
_cell.length_a   1.000
_cell.length_b   1.000
_cell.length_c   1.000
_cell.angle_alpha   90.00
_cell.angle_beta   90.00
_cell.angle_gamma   90.00
#
_symmetry.space_group_name_H-M   'P 1'
#
loop_
_entity.id
_entity.type
_entity.pdbx_description
1 polymer ?
#
loop_
_entity_poly.entity_id
_entity_poly.type
_entity_poly.pdbx_seq_one_letter_code
_entity_poly.pdbx_strand_id
1 'polypeptide(L)'
;MSQPLHLTAEVTVQQLGFRLDKALAALFPDYSRTRIKEWILDDLVKIDDVIINRPREKVYTGQQVEVNATLEDEVIFQAQNIPLNIVFEDEHILVINKPAGLVVHPGAGN
;
A
#
# COMPACT_ATOMS: atom_id res chain seq x y z
N MET A 1 -3.02 -9.18 -13.58
CA MET A 1 -3.62 -10.32 -12.89
C MET A 1 -3.67 -10.03 -11.41
N SER A 2 -4.84 -9.67 -10.89
CA SER A 2 -5.04 -9.41 -9.46
C SER A 2 -4.77 -10.68 -8.64
N GLN A 3 -3.88 -10.61 -7.64
CA GLN A 3 -3.49 -11.77 -6.83
C GLN A 3 -4.28 -11.80 -5.51
N PRO A 4 -4.91 -12.93 -5.14
CA PRO A 4 -5.58 -13.03 -3.84
C PRO A 4 -4.55 -12.98 -2.72
N LEU A 5 -4.87 -12.19 -1.69
CA LEU A 5 -4.08 -12.01 -0.49
C LEU A 5 -4.91 -12.42 0.72
N HIS A 6 -4.38 -13.37 1.49
CA HIS A 6 -4.95 -13.81 2.74
C HIS A 6 -3.92 -13.63 3.85
N LEU A 7 -4.26 -12.82 4.86
CA LEU A 7 -3.40 -12.55 6.02
C LEU A 7 -4.15 -12.89 7.30
N THR A 8 -3.46 -13.51 8.24
CA THR A 8 -4.00 -13.85 9.57
C THR A 8 -3.01 -13.46 10.65
N ALA A 9 -3.48 -12.84 11.72
CA ALA A 9 -2.66 -12.53 12.88
C ALA A 9 -3.50 -12.42 14.15
N GLU A 10 -2.90 -12.75 15.29
CA GLU A 10 -3.52 -12.54 16.60
C GLU A 10 -3.12 -11.19 17.19
N VAL A 11 -4.09 -10.48 17.76
CA VAL A 11 -3.83 -9.24 18.51
C VAL A 11 -3.16 -9.60 19.83
N THR A 12 -1.91 -9.18 20.01
CA THR A 12 -1.18 -9.41 21.28
C THR A 12 -1.36 -8.23 22.23
N VAL A 13 -0.84 -8.37 23.45
CA VAL A 13 -0.78 -7.28 24.44
C VAL A 13 -0.09 -6.02 23.93
N GLN A 14 0.78 -6.12 22.92
CA GLN A 14 1.46 -4.96 22.33
C GLN A 14 0.52 -4.04 21.54
N GLN A 15 -0.58 -4.59 21.02
CA GLN A 15 -1.59 -3.86 20.24
C GLN A 15 -2.87 -3.56 21.05
N LEU A 16 -2.93 -3.97 22.32
CA LEU A 16 -4.11 -3.78 23.16
C LEU A 16 -4.56 -2.32 23.21
N GLY A 17 -5.82 -2.07 22.88
CA GLY A 17 -6.44 -0.75 22.91
C GLY A 17 -6.03 0.16 21.75
N PHE A 18 -5.23 -0.33 20.79
CA PHE A 18 -4.99 0.38 19.54
C PHE A 18 -6.27 0.44 18.73
N ARG A 19 -6.32 1.44 17.85
CA ARG A 19 -7.26 1.45 16.74
C ARG A 19 -6.93 0.31 15.78
N LEU A 20 -7.94 -0.27 15.16
CA LEU A 20 -7.83 -1.37 14.20
C LEU A 20 -6.82 -1.07 13.09
N ASP A 21 -6.90 0.11 12.47
CA ASP A 21 -5.94 0.54 11.43
C ASP A 21 -4.49 0.54 11.92
N LYS A 22 -4.25 1.04 13.13
CA LYS A 22 -2.93 1.04 13.76
C LYS A 22 -2.47 -0.35 14.14
N ALA A 23 -3.37 -1.21 14.63
CA ALA A 23 -3.05 -2.59 15.00
C ALA A 23 -2.65 -3.40 13.77
N LEU A 24 -3.45 -3.35 12.71
CA LEU A 24 -3.16 -3.99 11.42
C LEU A 24 -1.84 -3.50 10.82
N ALA A 25 -1.55 -2.19 10.87
CA ALA A 25 -0.28 -1.66 10.35
C ALA A 25 0.95 -2.12 11.17
N ALA A 26 0.76 -2.52 12.43
CA ALA A 26 1.81 -3.12 13.23
C ALA A 26 1.94 -4.63 12.98
N LEU A 27 0.83 -5.33 12.72
CA LEU A 27 0.80 -6.77 12.45
C LEU A 27 1.27 -7.10 11.01
N PHE A 28 1.01 -6.20 10.06
CA PHE A 28 1.30 -6.38 8.64
C PHE A 28 2.13 -5.20 8.10
N PRO A 29 3.43 -5.10 8.48
CA PRO A 29 4.28 -3.94 8.16
C PRO A 29 4.59 -3.77 6.66
N ASP A 30 4.38 -4.81 5.86
CA ASP A 30 4.60 -4.79 4.41
C ASP A 30 3.56 -3.95 3.65
N TYR A 31 2.46 -3.55 4.31
CA TYR A 31 1.37 -2.80 3.68
C TYR A 31 1.25 -1.38 4.24
N SER A 32 1.00 -0.43 3.34
CA SER A 32 0.83 0.96 3.73
C SER A 32 -0.43 1.15 4.58
N ARG A 33 -0.41 2.16 5.46
CA ARG A 33 -1.58 2.52 6.28
C ARG A 33 -2.81 2.88 5.44
N THR A 34 -2.60 3.48 4.26
CA THR A 34 -3.68 3.82 3.33
C THR A 34 -4.33 2.55 2.80
N ARG A 35 -3.52 1.57 2.36
CA ARG A 35 -4.01 0.28 1.86
C ARG A 35 -4.80 -0.49 2.92
N ILE A 36 -4.27 -0.55 4.14
CA ILE A 36 -4.96 -1.19 5.27
C ILE A 36 -6.31 -0.51 5.54
N LYS A 37 -6.36 0.83 5.48
CA LYS A 37 -7.61 1.57 5.68
C LYS A 37 -8.64 1.27 4.59
N GLU A 38 -8.21 1.15 3.33
CA GLU A 38 -9.07 0.74 2.22
C GLU A 38 -9.68 -0.64 2.50
N TRP A 39 -8.86 -1.64 2.83
CA TRP A 39 -9.35 -2.99 3.14
C TRP A 39 -10.37 -3.03 4.28
N ILE A 40 -10.17 -2.22 5.32
CA ILE A 40 -11.15 -2.10 6.41
C ILE A 40 -12.47 -1.55 5.86
N LEU A 41 -12.44 -0.46 5.09
CA LEU A 41 -13.64 0.19 4.58
C LEU A 41 -14.38 -0.65 3.52
N ASP A 42 -13.66 -1.51 2.81
CA ASP A 42 -14.18 -2.39 1.76
C ASP A 42 -14.70 -3.74 2.31
N ASP A 43 -14.93 -3.85 3.62
CA ASP A 43 -15.43 -5.05 4.30
C ASP A 43 -14.51 -6.29 4.13
N LEU A 44 -13.22 -6.08 3.86
CA LEU A 44 -12.22 -7.14 3.60
C LEU A 44 -11.49 -7.61 4.87
N VAL A 45 -11.81 -7.03 6.02
CA VAL A 45 -11.17 -7.32 7.32
C VAL A 45 -12.18 -7.90 8.28
N LYS A 46 -11.83 -9.02 8.92
CA LYS A 46 -12.60 -9.64 10.00
C LYS A 46 -11.81 -9.69 11.30
N ILE A 47 -12.55 -9.63 12.40
CA ILE A 47 -12.06 -9.94 13.74
C ILE A 47 -12.99 -11.00 14.32
N ASP A 48 -12.44 -12.14 14.73
CA ASP A 48 -13.20 -13.27 15.29
C ASP A 48 -14.42 -13.64 14.39
N ASP A 49 -14.17 -13.80 13.08
CA ASP A 49 -15.16 -14.06 12.02
C ASP A 49 -16.20 -12.95 11.75
N VAL A 50 -16.14 -11.82 12.45
CA VAL A 50 -17.03 -10.67 12.24
C VAL A 50 -16.36 -9.61 11.38
N ILE A 51 -17.02 -9.17 10.30
CA ILE A 51 -16.53 -8.07 9.45
C ILE A 51 -16.51 -6.76 10.24
N ILE A 52 -15.36 -6.09 10.25
CA ILE A 52 -15.18 -4.79 10.90
C ILE A 52 -14.77 -3.74 9.88
N ASN A 53 -15.62 -2.75 9.67
CA ASN A 53 -15.40 -1.68 8.69
C ASN A 53 -15.15 -0.29 9.29
N ARG A 54 -14.77 -0.26 10.56
CA ARG A 54 -14.49 0.96 11.31
C ARG A 54 -13.01 1.00 11.67
N PRO A 55 -12.17 1.74 10.92
CA PRO A 55 -10.72 1.79 11.17
C PRO A 55 -10.33 2.24 12.57
N ARG A 56 -11.20 3.04 13.22
CA ARG A 56 -11.02 3.58 14.57
C ARG A 56 -11.47 2.66 15.70
N GLU A 57 -12.04 1.50 15.38
CA GLU A 57 -12.49 0.53 16.37
C GLU A 57 -11.31 0.04 17.22
N LYS A 58 -11.52 -0.17 18.51
CA LYS A 58 -10.45 -0.65 19.39
C LYS A 58 -10.32 -2.15 19.29
N VAL A 59 -9.09 -2.63 19.25
CA VAL A 59 -8.79 -4.07 19.30
C VAL A 59 -8.40 -4.51 20.72
N TYR A 60 -8.66 -5.76 21.01
CA TYR A 60 -8.40 -6.42 22.29
C TYR A 60 -7.47 -7.62 22.10
N THR A 61 -6.70 -7.93 23.12
CA THR A 61 -5.80 -9.09 23.11
C THR A 61 -6.56 -10.39 22.90
N GLY A 62 -5.99 -11.31 22.13
CA GLY A 62 -6.55 -12.65 21.85
C GLY A 62 -7.53 -12.68 20.69
N GLN A 63 -7.89 -11.52 20.13
CA GLN A 63 -8.72 -11.45 18.94
C GLN A 63 -7.94 -11.90 17.71
N GLN A 64 -8.58 -12.70 16.86
CA GLN A 64 -8.01 -13.17 15.61
C GLN A 64 -8.42 -12.24 14.47
N VAL A 65 -7.43 -11.69 13.78
CA VAL A 65 -7.63 -10.78 12.65
C VAL A 65 -7.37 -11.54 11.35
N GLU A 66 -8.29 -11.41 10.41
CA GLU A 66 -8.20 -11.99 9.07
C GLU A 66 -8.39 -10.88 8.03
N VAL A 67 -7.53 -10.82 7.02
CA VAL A 67 -7.64 -9.91 5.89
C VAL A 67 -7.73 -10.73 4.61
N ASN A 68 -8.81 -10.54 3.86
CA ASN A 68 -9.06 -11.18 2.57
C ASN A 68 -9.09 -10.12 1.49
N ALA A 69 -7.92 -9.74 0.98
CA ALA A 69 -7.79 -8.70 -0.01
C ALA A 69 -7.41 -9.27 -1.38
N THR A 70 -7.52 -8.44 -2.41
CA THR A 70 -6.90 -8.72 -3.70
C THR A 70 -5.88 -7.63 -3.96
N LEU A 71 -4.63 -8.01 -4.20
CA LEU A 71 -3.60 -7.06 -4.61
C LEU A 71 -3.80 -6.78 -6.10
N GLU A 72 -4.02 -5.51 -6.42
CA GLU A 72 -3.83 -5.02 -7.78
C GLU A 72 -2.34 -5.06 -8.10
N ASP A 73 -2.01 -5.47 -9.33
CA ASP A 73 -0.63 -5.42 -9.78
C ASP A 73 -0.09 -4.00 -9.68
N GLU A 74 1.18 -3.87 -9.31
CA GLU A 74 1.89 -2.62 -9.51
C GLU A 74 1.76 -2.19 -10.96
N VAL A 75 1.46 -0.91 -11.19
CA VAL A 75 1.46 -0.35 -12.53
C VAL A 75 2.89 -0.42 -13.06
N ILE A 76 3.14 -1.39 -13.92
CA ILE A 76 4.43 -1.51 -14.60
C ILE A 76 4.53 -0.33 -15.57
N PHE A 77 5.41 0.63 -15.28
CA PHE A 77 5.70 1.71 -16.21
C PHE A 77 6.36 1.12 -17.46
N GLN A 78 5.67 1.21 -18.59
CA GLN A 78 6.23 0.77 -19.86
C GLN A 78 7.19 1.83 -20.40
N ALA A 79 8.34 1.37 -20.91
CA ALA A 79 9.26 2.23 -21.63
C ALA A 79 8.55 2.83 -22.86
N GLN A 80 8.66 4.16 -23.01
CA GLN A 80 8.10 4.88 -24.14
C GLN A 80 9.23 5.46 -24.98
N ASN A 81 9.02 5.54 -26.29
CA ASN A 81 9.96 6.17 -27.19
C ASN A 81 9.89 7.71 -27.06
N ILE A 82 10.54 8.25 -26.03
CA ILE A 82 10.61 9.68 -25.75
C ILE A 82 12.03 10.17 -26.05
N PRO A 83 12.23 11.09 -27.01
CA PRO A 83 13.55 11.64 -27.28
C PRO A 83 14.02 12.50 -26.09
N LEU A 84 15.19 12.18 -25.54
CA LEU A 84 15.83 12.95 -24.48
C LEU A 84 16.96 13.81 -25.06
N ASN A 85 17.02 15.07 -24.66
CA ASN A 85 18.13 15.96 -25.01
C ASN A 85 19.25 15.78 -23.98
N ILE A 86 20.26 14.98 -24.32
CA ILE A 86 21.38 14.64 -23.43
C ILE A 86 22.48 15.72 -23.56
N VAL A 87 22.84 16.34 -22.44
CA VAL A 87 23.91 17.35 -22.36
C VAL A 87 25.24 16.73 -21.94
N PHE A 88 25.19 15.69 -21.10
CA PHE A 88 26.36 14.96 -20.62
C PHE A 88 25.96 13.53 -20.26
N GLU A 89 26.87 12.57 -20.49
CA GLU A 89 26.70 11.16 -20.18
C GLU A 89 28.06 10.53 -19.86
N ASP A 90 28.13 9.79 -18.76
CA ASP A 90 29.25 8.92 -18.41
C ASP A 90 28.75 7.60 -17.79
N GLU A 91 29.66 6.76 -17.28
CA GLU A 91 29.36 5.46 -16.68
C GLU A 91 28.45 5.56 -15.43
N HIS A 92 28.38 6.72 -14.79
CA HIS A 92 27.72 6.91 -13.51
C HIS A 92 26.48 7.79 -13.60
N ILE A 93 26.49 8.80 -14.47
CA ILE A 93 25.44 9.82 -14.53
C ILE A 93 25.07 10.22 -15.96
N LEU A 94 23.82 10.68 -16.07
CA LEU A 94 23.25 11.27 -17.28
C LEU A 94 22.65 12.64 -16.94
N VAL A 95 23.03 13.68 -17.68
CA VAL A 95 22.46 15.03 -17.55
C VAL A 95 21.63 15.31 -18.78
N ILE A 96 20.34 15.56 -18.57
CA ILE A 96 19.39 15.89 -19.64
C ILE A 96 18.93 17.34 -19.56
N ASN A 97 18.83 18.00 -20.72
CA ASN A 97 18.14 19.28 -20.84
C ASN A 97 16.64 19.01 -21.04
N LYS A 98 15.92 18.88 -19.94
CA LYS A 98 14.49 18.55 -19.94
C LYS A 98 13.67 19.68 -20.58
N PRO A 99 12.87 19.43 -21.63
CA PRO A 99 11.98 20.44 -22.18
C PRO A 99 10.87 20.81 -21.19
N ALA A 100 10.27 21.98 -21.40
CA ALA A 100 9.04 22.36 -20.73
C ALA A 100 7.91 21.38 -21.12
N GLY A 101 7.03 21.04 -20.16
CA GLY A 101 5.93 20.09 -20.39
C GLY A 101 6.28 18.61 -20.23
N LEU A 102 7.56 18.22 -20.13
CA LEU A 102 7.93 16.83 -19.83
C LEU A 102 7.90 16.58 -18.30
N VAL A 103 7.09 15.61 -17.86
CA VAL A 103 6.92 15.22 -16.46
C VAL A 103 8.10 14.34 -16.01
N VAL A 104 8.64 14.59 -14.81
CA VAL A 104 9.82 13.88 -14.28
C VAL A 104 9.44 12.55 -13.62
N HIS A 105 8.36 12.56 -12.84
CA HIS A 105 7.76 11.36 -12.27
C HIS A 105 6.24 11.45 -12.39
N PRO A 106 5.56 10.37 -12.82
CA PRO A 106 4.10 10.31 -12.87
C PRO A 106 3.50 10.68 -11.52
N GLY A 107 2.44 11.48 -11.54
CA GLY A 107 1.75 11.93 -10.34
C GLY A 107 0.27 12.12 -10.61
N ALA A 108 -0.52 12.35 -9.57
CA ALA A 108 -1.94 12.60 -9.74
C ALA A 108 -2.17 13.82 -10.66
N GLY A 109 -2.72 13.59 -11.85
CA GLY A 109 -3.09 14.63 -12.81
C GLY A 109 -2.06 14.96 -13.90
N ASN A 110 -0.95 14.21 -14.03
CA ASN A 110 -0.01 14.34 -15.15
C ASN A 110 0.54 12.98 -15.62
#